data_AF-A0A522QJK5-F1
#
_entry.id   AF-A0A522QJK5-F1
#
_cell.length_a   1.000
_cell.length_b   1.000
_cell.length_c   1.000
_cell.angle_alpha   90.00
_cell.angle_beta   90.00
_cell.angle_gamma   90.00
#
_symmetry.space_group_name_H-M   'P 1'
#
loop_
_entity.id
_entity.type
_entity.pdbx_description
1 polymer ?
#
loop_
_entity_poly.entity_id
_entity_poly.type
_entity_poly.pdbx_seq_one_letter_code
_entity_poly.pdbx_strand_id
1 'polypeptide(L)'
;YYRFVFFFSMAALPPKPAIHTQHTLFTARYRTKSGVQLQNLPFDHYTTSLTHPADYAATQRLGGDMRAAGVQAFEYLSARDPRHGICGALFSPAAFAARKPDSQQPWLCETSAATVSFKPVGGATVTSFALSVFLTHGRFPRPARR
;
A
#
# COMPACT_ATOMS: atom_id res chain seq x y z
N TYR A 1 6.31 -4.36 0.37
CA TYR A 1 7.06 -3.08 0.45
C TYR A 1 7.37 -2.61 1.88
N TYR A 2 6.42 -2.10 2.69
CA TYR A 2 6.75 -1.47 3.98
C TYR A 2 7.43 -2.40 5.01
N ARG A 3 7.17 -3.70 4.93
CA ARG A 3 7.92 -4.71 5.71
C ARG A 3 9.44 -4.67 5.40
N PHE A 4 9.82 -4.54 4.13
CA PHE A 4 11.22 -4.34 3.73
C PHE A 4 11.76 -2.98 4.16
N VAL A 5 10.95 -1.90 4.09
CA VAL A 5 11.36 -0.58 4.59
C VAL A 5 11.75 -0.66 6.07
N PHE A 6 10.92 -1.31 6.88
CA PHE A 6 11.21 -1.57 8.28
C PHE A 6 12.50 -2.38 8.43
N PHE A 7 12.62 -3.52 7.74
CA PHE A 7 13.79 -4.40 7.82
C PHE A 7 15.10 -3.66 7.48
N PHE A 8 15.14 -2.89 6.39
CA PHE A 8 16.31 -2.11 5.96
C PHE A 8 16.45 -0.74 6.64
N SER A 9 15.61 -0.42 7.63
CA SER A 9 15.76 0.76 8.49
C SER A 9 16.38 0.45 9.85
N MET A 10 16.54 -0.83 10.19
CA MET A 10 17.19 -1.22 11.44
C MET A 10 18.69 -0.90 11.39
N ALA A 11 19.19 -0.24 12.44
CA ALA A 11 20.61 0.11 12.55
C ALA A 11 21.49 -1.10 12.91
N ALA A 12 20.94 -2.05 13.67
CA ALA A 12 21.61 -3.29 14.04
C ALA A 12 21.15 -4.45 13.14
N LEU A 13 22.05 -5.40 12.91
CA LEU A 13 21.68 -6.67 12.29
C LEU A 13 20.62 -7.36 13.16
N PRO A 14 19.54 -7.89 12.57
CA PRO A 14 18.56 -8.63 13.35
C PRO A 14 19.21 -9.89 13.95
N PRO A 15 18.88 -10.24 15.21
CA PRO A 15 19.46 -11.42 15.87
C PRO A 15 19.06 -12.74 15.20
N LYS A 16 18.06 -12.71 14.31
CA LYS A 16 17.59 -13.83 13.49
C LYS A 16 17.56 -13.40 12.02
N PRO A 17 17.71 -14.35 11.07
CA PRO A 17 17.67 -14.04 9.63
C PRO A 17 16.30 -13.51 9.15
N ALA A 18 15.26 -13.71 9.95
CA ALA A 18 13.92 -13.21 9.68
C ALA A 18 13.25 -12.65 10.94
N ILE A 19 12.35 -11.70 10.72
CA ILE A 19 11.49 -11.09 11.73
C ILE A 19 10.08 -11.63 11.58
N HIS A 20 9.50 -12.12 12.67
CA HIS A 20 8.11 -12.54 12.75
C HIS A 20 7.25 -11.44 13.39
N THR A 21 6.10 -11.16 12.78
CA THR A 21 5.12 -10.18 13.30
C THR A 21 3.70 -10.69 13.09
N GLN A 22 2.77 -10.23 13.93
CA GLN A 22 1.34 -10.51 13.81
C GLN A 22 0.62 -9.29 13.23
N HIS A 23 -0.37 -9.53 12.38
CA HIS A 23 -1.15 -8.51 11.67
C HIS A 23 -2.63 -8.88 11.67
N THR A 24 -3.48 -7.90 11.42
CA THR A 24 -4.91 -8.11 11.15
C THR A 24 -5.21 -7.71 9.72
N LEU A 25 -5.70 -8.66 8.93
CA LEU A 25 -6.32 -8.36 7.64
C LEU A 25 -7.81 -8.12 7.87
N PHE A 26 -8.36 -7.06 7.30
CA PHE A 26 -9.77 -6.73 7.46
C PHE A 26 -10.36 -6.20 6.16
N THR A 27 -11.67 -6.36 6.01
CA THR A 27 -12.43 -5.77 4.90
C THR A 27 -13.32 -4.67 5.44
N ALA A 28 -13.34 -3.53 4.76
CA ALA A 28 -14.22 -2.42 5.09
C ALA A 28 -14.85 -1.86 3.81
N ARG A 29 -16.16 -1.62 3.86
CA ARG A 29 -16.86 -0.89 2.79
C ARG A 29 -16.70 0.62 2.97
N TYR A 30 -16.56 1.31 1.86
CA TYR A 30 -16.61 2.76 1.79
C TYR A 30 -17.62 3.21 0.73
N ARG A 31 -18.17 4.41 0.91
CA ARG A 31 -19.07 5.08 -0.02
C ARG A 31 -18.95 6.58 0.19
N THR A 32 -18.84 7.33 -0.91
CA THR A 32 -18.87 8.79 -0.89
C THR A 32 -19.55 9.33 -2.13
N LYS A 33 -20.09 10.54 -2.04
CA LYS A 33 -20.52 11.34 -3.20
C LYS A 33 -19.40 12.19 -3.77
N SER A 34 -18.33 12.43 -3.00
CA SER A 34 -17.18 13.27 -3.36
C SER A 34 -15.96 12.37 -3.53
N GLY A 35 -16.03 11.49 -4.53
CA GLY A 35 -15.01 10.50 -4.85
C GLY A 35 -14.31 10.75 -6.19
N VAL A 36 -13.08 10.28 -6.33
CA VAL A 36 -12.32 10.34 -7.59
C VAL A 36 -11.76 8.96 -7.94
N GLN A 37 -11.84 8.57 -9.22
CA GLN A 37 -11.24 7.33 -9.74
C GLN A 37 -10.08 7.70 -10.65
N LEU A 38 -8.84 7.60 -10.15
CA LEU A 38 -7.64 8.03 -10.87
C LEU A 38 -7.22 7.06 -11.99
N GLN A 39 -7.86 5.91 -12.09
CA GLN A 39 -7.68 4.95 -13.18
C GLN A 39 -8.50 5.29 -14.44
N ASN A 40 -9.41 6.27 -14.35
CA ASN A 40 -10.31 6.66 -15.44
C ASN A 40 -9.87 8.00 -16.06
N LEU A 41 -10.45 8.34 -17.21
CA LEU A 41 -10.30 9.65 -17.83
C LEU A 41 -10.66 10.80 -16.85
N PRO A 42 -9.91 11.91 -16.84
CA PRO A 42 -8.72 12.20 -17.66
C PRO A 42 -7.39 11.74 -17.02
N PHE A 43 -7.43 11.02 -15.90
CA PHE A 43 -6.25 10.69 -15.10
C PHE A 43 -5.43 9.51 -15.65
N ASP A 44 -6.05 8.66 -16.46
CA ASP A 44 -5.40 7.56 -17.19
C ASP A 44 -4.22 8.04 -18.05
N HIS A 45 -4.32 9.25 -18.63
CA HIS A 45 -3.21 9.90 -19.35
C HIS A 45 -1.97 10.14 -18.48
N TYR A 46 -2.12 10.16 -17.16
CA TYR A 46 -1.04 10.43 -16.20
C TYR A 46 -0.59 9.18 -15.44
N THR A 47 -1.01 7.98 -15.88
CA THR A 47 -0.73 6.70 -15.18
C THR A 47 0.74 6.55 -14.80
N THR A 48 1.68 6.86 -15.70
CA THR A 48 3.14 6.76 -15.43
C THR A 48 3.55 7.63 -14.24
N SER A 49 3.10 8.89 -14.20
CA SER A 49 3.42 9.83 -13.12
C SER A 49 2.69 9.49 -11.82
N LEU A 50 1.47 8.95 -11.92
CA LEU A 50 0.64 8.58 -10.77
C LEU A 50 1.04 7.23 -10.14
N THR A 51 1.79 6.40 -10.87
CA THR A 51 2.27 5.08 -10.42
C THR A 51 3.79 5.01 -10.29
N HIS A 52 4.50 6.14 -10.31
CA HIS A 52 5.95 6.12 -10.22
C HIS A 52 6.42 5.57 -8.84
N PRO A 53 7.29 4.54 -8.80
CA PRO A 53 7.61 3.82 -7.56
C PRO A 53 8.50 4.61 -6.58
N ALA A 54 9.20 5.65 -7.05
CA ALA A 54 10.22 6.39 -6.30
C ALA A 54 10.03 7.93 -6.30
N ASP A 55 9.14 8.46 -7.12
CA ASP A 55 8.88 9.89 -7.26
C ASP A 55 7.41 10.12 -6.96
N TYR A 56 7.17 10.91 -5.93
CA TYR A 56 5.84 11.16 -5.39
C TYR A 56 5.41 12.60 -5.59
N ALA A 57 6.19 13.43 -6.31
CA ALA A 57 5.89 14.84 -6.44
C ALA A 57 4.51 15.09 -7.09
N ALA A 58 4.19 14.34 -8.15
CA ALA A 58 2.89 14.44 -8.82
C ALA A 58 1.74 13.98 -7.91
N THR A 59 1.89 12.82 -7.25
CA THR A 59 0.84 12.25 -6.39
C THR A 59 0.65 13.04 -5.09
N GLN A 60 1.70 13.64 -4.54
CA GLN A 60 1.63 14.54 -3.38
C GLN A 60 0.90 15.83 -3.71
N ARG A 61 1.22 16.48 -4.85
CA ARG A 61 0.49 17.67 -5.31
C ARG A 61 -0.98 17.36 -5.54
N LEU A 62 -1.27 16.32 -6.34
CA LEU A 62 -2.64 15.90 -6.61
C LEU A 62 -3.40 15.54 -5.32
N GLY A 63 -2.74 14.89 -4.37
CA GLY A 63 -3.33 14.60 -3.06
C GLY A 63 -3.68 15.86 -2.26
N GLY A 64 -2.85 16.92 -2.36
CA GLY A 64 -3.14 18.24 -1.80
C GLY A 64 -4.35 18.89 -2.47
N ASP A 65 -4.37 18.91 -3.81
CA ASP A 65 -5.44 19.49 -4.61
C ASP A 65 -6.79 18.78 -4.34
N MET A 66 -6.79 17.45 -4.31
CA MET A 66 -7.99 16.66 -3.98
C MET A 66 -8.52 16.98 -2.56
N ARG A 67 -7.63 17.15 -1.57
CA ARG A 67 -8.05 17.55 -0.22
C ARG A 67 -8.65 18.95 -0.22
N ALA A 68 -8.03 19.92 -0.91
CA ALA A 68 -8.53 21.28 -1.03
C ALA A 68 -9.90 21.33 -1.74
N ALA A 69 -10.11 20.45 -2.72
CA ALA A 69 -11.38 20.29 -3.44
C ALA A 69 -12.46 19.50 -2.66
N GLY A 70 -12.17 19.05 -1.43
CA GLY A 70 -13.15 18.34 -0.60
C GLY A 70 -13.40 16.87 -0.98
N VAL A 71 -12.48 16.25 -1.72
CA VAL A 71 -12.53 14.80 -2.00
C VAL A 71 -12.44 14.03 -0.69
N GLN A 72 -13.31 13.05 -0.51
CA GLN A 72 -13.39 12.25 0.72
C GLN A 72 -12.75 10.88 0.58
N ALA A 73 -12.81 10.29 -0.62
CA ALA A 73 -12.17 9.02 -0.95
C ALA A 73 -11.76 9.00 -2.42
N PHE A 74 -10.77 8.18 -2.76
CA PHE A 74 -10.35 8.02 -4.14
C PHE A 74 -9.76 6.63 -4.38
N GLU A 75 -9.78 6.22 -5.64
CA GLU A 75 -9.16 5.00 -6.14
C GLU A 75 -7.95 5.35 -6.99
N TYR A 76 -6.92 4.50 -6.93
CA TYR A 76 -5.69 4.69 -7.70
C TYR A 76 -5.04 3.36 -8.02
N LEU A 77 -4.25 3.30 -9.09
CA LEU A 77 -3.47 2.12 -9.44
C LEU A 77 -2.24 2.01 -8.52
N SER A 78 -1.94 0.80 -8.05
CA SER A 78 -0.75 0.57 -7.22
C SER A 78 0.54 0.87 -7.97
N ALA A 79 1.38 1.74 -7.41
CA ALA A 79 2.72 2.04 -7.89
C ALA A 79 3.73 0.88 -7.71
N ARG A 80 3.33 -0.22 -7.03
CA ARG A 80 4.24 -1.29 -6.60
C ARG A 80 3.75 -2.70 -6.91
N ASP A 81 2.51 -2.83 -7.39
CA ASP A 81 2.01 -4.09 -7.92
C ASP A 81 2.36 -4.14 -9.41
N PRO A 82 3.11 -5.14 -9.89
CA PRO A 82 3.39 -5.32 -11.32
C PRO A 82 2.13 -5.42 -12.18
N ARG A 83 0.99 -5.79 -11.59
CA ARG A 83 -0.31 -5.85 -12.28
C ARG A 83 -1.14 -4.58 -12.11
N HIS A 84 -0.59 -3.55 -11.46
CA HIS A 84 -1.25 -2.27 -11.21
C HIS A 84 -2.64 -2.41 -10.55
N GLY A 85 -2.79 -3.31 -9.58
CA GLY A 85 -4.05 -3.48 -8.87
C GLY A 85 -4.61 -2.18 -8.26
N ILE A 86 -5.94 -2.06 -8.25
CA ILE A 86 -6.64 -0.88 -7.71
C ILE A 86 -6.50 -0.85 -6.19
N CYS A 87 -6.12 0.33 -5.68
CA CYS A 87 -6.05 0.67 -4.27
C CYS A 87 -7.13 1.72 -3.94
N GLY A 88 -7.71 1.64 -2.74
CA GLY A 88 -8.61 2.66 -2.21
C GLY A 88 -7.93 3.48 -1.11
N ALA A 89 -8.18 4.79 -1.09
CA ALA A 89 -7.71 5.70 -0.05
C ALA A 89 -8.84 6.64 0.40
N LEU A 90 -8.94 6.87 1.71
CA LEU A 90 -9.94 7.72 2.33
C LEU A 90 -9.25 8.89 3.03
N PHE A 91 -9.65 10.12 2.69
CA PHE A 91 -9.20 11.32 3.38
C PHE A 91 -10.06 11.67 4.60
N SER A 92 -11.30 11.18 4.63
CA SER A 92 -12.23 11.38 5.75
C SER A 92 -12.81 10.04 6.23
N PRO A 93 -12.90 9.81 7.55
CA PRO A 93 -13.56 8.63 8.08
C PRO A 93 -15.06 8.59 7.75
N ALA A 94 -15.68 9.73 7.39
CA ALA A 94 -17.08 9.78 6.96
C ALA A 94 -17.35 9.01 5.66
N ALA A 95 -16.30 8.68 4.89
CA ALA A 95 -16.43 7.85 3.69
C ALA A 95 -16.56 6.35 4.01
N PHE A 96 -16.31 5.90 5.25
CA PHE A 96 -16.62 4.52 5.63
C PHE A 96 -18.13 4.30 5.64
N ALA A 97 -18.57 3.21 5.01
CA ALA A 97 -19.99 2.86 4.94
C ALA A 97 -20.51 2.20 6.23
N ALA A 98 -19.60 1.82 7.14
CA ALA A 98 -19.91 1.20 8.42
C ALA A 98 -18.89 1.62 9.48
N ARG A 99 -19.29 1.59 10.76
CA ARG A 99 -18.41 1.88 11.91
C ARG A 99 -17.48 0.73 12.28
N LYS A 100 -17.76 -0.48 11.80
CA LYS A 100 -16.98 -1.69 12.04
C LYS A 100 -16.64 -2.33 10.69
N PRO A 101 -15.47 -2.99 10.57
CA PRO A 101 -15.15 -3.76 9.39
C PRO A 101 -16.11 -4.94 9.22
N ASP A 102 -16.32 -5.37 7.98
CA ASP A 102 -17.21 -6.50 7.65
C ASP A 102 -16.54 -7.85 7.99
N SER A 103 -15.21 -7.91 7.97
CA SER A 103 -14.44 -9.08 8.40
C SER A 103 -13.10 -8.68 8.99
N GLN A 104 -12.57 -9.52 9.88
CA GLN A 104 -11.21 -9.42 10.40
C GLN A 104 -10.62 -10.82 10.57
N GLN A 105 -9.34 -10.96 10.25
CA GLN A 105 -8.61 -12.21 10.43
C GLN A 105 -7.20 -11.93 10.95
N PRO A 106 -6.69 -12.72 11.91
CA PRO A 106 -5.29 -12.65 12.31
C PRO A 106 -4.38 -13.32 11.28
N TRP A 107 -3.25 -12.69 11.00
CA TRP A 107 -2.25 -13.11 10.03
C TRP A 107 -0.86 -13.08 10.63
N LEU A 108 -0.04 -14.05 10.27
CA LEU A 108 1.39 -14.07 10.57
C LEU A 108 2.16 -13.52 9.38
N CYS A 109 3.18 -12.72 9.66
CA CYS A 109 4.12 -12.21 8.67
C CYS A 109 5.55 -12.60 9.06
N GLU A 110 6.29 -13.13 8.10
CA GLU A 110 7.73 -13.32 8.16
C GLU A 110 8.39 -12.34 7.19
N THR A 111 9.44 -11.66 7.63
CA THR A 111 10.22 -10.73 6.80
C THR A 111 11.70 -11.09 6.91
N SER A 112 12.31 -11.47 5.79
CA SER A 112 13.77 -11.63 5.63
C SER A 112 14.33 -10.50 4.78
N ALA A 113 15.64 -10.55 4.51
CA ALA A 113 16.29 -9.63 3.57
C ALA A 113 15.79 -9.80 2.12
N ALA A 114 15.28 -10.98 1.74
CA ALA A 114 14.92 -11.30 0.35
C ALA A 114 13.41 -11.44 0.12
N THR A 115 12.64 -11.76 1.15
CA THR A 115 11.22 -12.12 1.03
C THR A 115 10.39 -11.61 2.18
N VAL A 116 9.13 -11.28 1.88
CA VAL A 116 8.07 -11.04 2.85
C VAL A 116 6.95 -12.02 2.58
N SER A 117 6.58 -12.81 3.59
CA SER A 117 5.54 -13.83 3.48
C SER A 117 4.42 -13.52 4.47
N PHE A 118 3.18 -13.73 4.03
CA PHE A 118 1.97 -13.58 4.83
C PHE A 118 1.18 -14.89 4.83
N LYS A 119 0.66 -15.27 5.99
CA LYS A 119 -0.16 -16.47 6.17
C LYS A 119 -1.31 -16.18 7.14
N PRO A 120 -2.56 -16.57 6.83
CA PRO A 120 -3.65 -16.50 7.80
C PRO A 120 -3.41 -17.49 8.95
N VAL A 121 -3.71 -17.09 10.19
CA VAL A 121 -3.67 -18.03 11.32
C VAL A 121 -4.70 -19.14 11.09
N GLY A 122 -4.27 -20.39 11.22
CA GLY A 122 -5.11 -21.57 10.97
C GLY A 122 -5.32 -21.92 9.48
N GLY A 123 -4.89 -21.09 8.53
CA GLY A 123 -4.93 -21.42 7.11
C GLY A 123 -3.60 -21.97 6.59
N ALA A 124 -3.62 -22.65 5.44
CA ALA A 124 -2.42 -23.24 4.83
C ALA A 124 -1.74 -22.31 3.81
N THR A 125 -2.51 -21.44 3.15
CA THR A 125 -2.02 -20.63 2.02
C THR A 125 -1.01 -19.58 2.49
N VAL A 126 0.17 -19.58 1.88
CA VAL A 126 1.20 -18.56 2.09
C VAL A 126 1.29 -17.68 0.85
N THR A 127 1.23 -16.37 1.03
CA THR A 127 1.47 -15.39 -0.03
C THR A 127 2.82 -14.73 0.19
N SER A 128 3.72 -14.84 -0.78
CA SER A 128 5.10 -14.37 -0.66
C SER A 128 5.44 -13.33 -1.72
N PHE A 129 6.20 -12.32 -1.31
CA PHE A 129 6.67 -11.24 -2.16
C PHE A 129 8.19 -11.12 -2.07
N ALA A 130 8.88 -11.26 -3.20
CA ALA A 130 10.32 -11.09 -3.28
C ALA A 130 10.71 -9.60 -3.25
N LEU A 131 11.89 -9.29 -2.69
CA LEU A 131 12.45 -7.93 -2.70
C LEU A 131 12.60 -7.39 -4.12
N SER A 132 12.97 -8.26 -5.07
CA SER A 132 13.19 -7.92 -6.48
C SER A 132 11.98 -7.22 -7.13
N VAL A 133 10.76 -7.59 -6.74
CA VAL A 133 9.51 -6.97 -7.22
C VAL A 133 9.42 -5.49 -6.86
N PHE A 134 10.10 -5.08 -5.78
CA PHE A 134 10.07 -3.71 -5.28
C PHE A 134 11.34 -2.91 -5.63
N LEU A 135 12.26 -3.45 -6.42
CA LEU A 135 13.44 -2.72 -6.86
C LEU A 135 13.12 -1.83 -8.08
N THR A 136 13.73 -0.65 -8.11
CA THR A 136 13.69 0.28 -9.25
C THR A 136 15.13 0.53 -9.68
N HIS A 137 15.46 0.21 -10.94
CA HIS A 137 16.84 0.24 -11.44
C HIS A 137 17.85 -0.47 -10.50
N GLY A 138 17.47 -1.64 -9.98
CA GLY A 138 18.30 -2.44 -9.06
C GLY A 138 18.42 -1.90 -7.63
N ARG A 139 17.76 -0.79 -7.30
CA ARG A 139 17.80 -0.17 -5.96
C ARG A 139 16.44 -0.25 -5.29
N PHE A 140 16.42 -0.49 -3.98
CA PHE A 140 15.19 -0.44 -3.20
C PHE A 140 14.80 1.02 -2.92
N PRO A 141 13.71 1.54 -3.50
CA PRO A 141 13.35 2.95 -3.34
C PRO A 141 12.87 3.19 -1.91
N ARG A 142 13.38 4.25 -1.27
CA ARG A 142 12.87 4.72 0.02
C ARG A 142 11.48 5.36 -0.18
N PRO A 143 10.58 5.28 0.81
CA PRO A 143 9.30 5.96 0.71
C PRO A 143 9.51 7.48 0.67
N ALA A 144 8.53 8.20 0.15
CA ALA A 144 8.54 9.66 0.19
C ALA A 144 8.79 10.15 1.63
N ARG A 145 9.74 11.07 1.78
CA ARG A 145 9.94 11.80 3.04
C ARG A 145 8.96 12.98 3.07
N ARG A 146 8.40 13.25 4.24
CA ARG A 146 7.67 14.49 4.48
C ARG A 146 8.65 15.63 4.70
#